data_AF-A0A7J9FZ07-F1
#
_entry.id   AF-A0A7J9FZ07-F1
#
_cell.length_a   1.000
_cell.length_b   1.000
_cell.length_c   1.000
_cell.angle_alpha   90.00
_cell.angle_beta   90.00
_cell.angle_gamma   90.00
#
_symmetry.space_group_name_H-M   'P 1'
#
loop_
_entity.id
_entity.type
_entity.pdbx_description
1 polymer ?
#
loop_
_entity_poly.entity_id
_entity_poly.type
_entity_poly.pdbx_seq_one_letter_code
_entity_poly.pdbx_strand_id
1 'polypeptide(L)'
;MAFTVTMLSWSVIEYRDQIADAGELEHALEAIKWGTDYFIKAHTSPNVLWAEVGDGDTDHYCWQRPEDMTTSRQAYKIDEKNPGSDLAGETAAAMAAASIVFKKTNPHYSHLLLHHAQELFEFGDKYRGKYDGSIGVVKSYYASVSGFMDELLWAALWLYEATDKEDYYLKYVINKAHCFGGIGWAISEFSWDVKYAGVQVLASMVNSLITFNFFFLLFYV
;
A
#
# COMPACT_ATOMS: atom_id res chain seq x y z
N MET A 1 -6.75 -4.79 -3.89
CA MET A 1 -6.36 -5.73 -2.82
C MET A 1 -5.39 -5.09 -1.83
N ALA A 2 -4.24 -4.55 -2.26
CA ALA A 2 -3.25 -3.92 -1.38
C ALA A 2 -3.86 -2.86 -0.43
N PHE A 3 -4.59 -1.89 -0.98
CA PHE A 3 -5.31 -0.88 -0.18
C PHE A 3 -6.18 -1.47 0.93
N THR A 4 -6.93 -2.53 0.63
CA THR A 4 -7.77 -3.22 1.63
C THR A 4 -6.93 -3.79 2.77
N VAL A 5 -5.79 -4.40 2.47
CA VAL A 5 -4.88 -4.96 3.49
C VAL A 5 -4.24 -3.84 4.31
N THR A 6 -3.87 -2.72 3.69
CA THR A 6 -3.41 -1.52 4.41
C THR A 6 -4.46 -1.03 5.39
N MET A 7 -5.73 -0.91 4.96
CA MET A 7 -6.82 -0.42 5.81
C MET A 7 -7.21 -1.38 6.93
N LEU A 8 -7.22 -2.69 6.67
CA LEU A 8 -7.41 -3.70 7.72
C LEU A 8 -6.28 -3.63 8.75
N SER A 9 -5.04 -3.50 8.27
CA SER A 9 -3.87 -3.38 9.16
C SER A 9 -3.93 -2.10 9.99
N TRP A 10 -4.24 -0.96 9.38
CA TRP A 10 -4.41 0.31 10.09
C TRP A 10 -5.51 0.21 11.15
N SER A 11 -6.65 -0.41 10.82
CA SER A 11 -7.74 -0.61 11.77
C SER A 11 -7.31 -1.46 12.98
N VAL A 12 -6.53 -2.52 12.76
CA VAL A 12 -5.98 -3.34 13.86
C VAL A 12 -4.92 -2.60 14.67
N ILE A 13 -4.16 -1.67 14.06
CA ILE A 13 -3.20 -0.83 14.78
C ILE A 13 -3.91 0.14 15.73
N GLU A 14 -4.95 0.83 15.25
CA GLU A 14 -5.67 1.85 16.03
C GLU A 14 -6.63 1.25 17.06
N TYR A 15 -7.36 0.20 16.67
CA TYR A 15 -8.52 -0.30 17.42
C TYR A 15 -8.35 -1.75 17.89
N ARG A 16 -7.10 -2.16 18.15
CA ARG A 16 -6.76 -3.54 18.54
C ARG A 16 -7.65 -4.09 19.64
N ASP A 17 -7.79 -3.32 20.72
CA ASP A 17 -8.48 -3.75 21.93
C ASP A 17 -9.99 -3.85 21.70
N GLN A 18 -10.57 -2.91 20.96
CA GLN A 18 -12.00 -2.94 20.61
C GLN A 18 -12.33 -4.11 19.68
N ILE A 19 -11.45 -4.43 18.73
CA ILE A 19 -11.60 -5.60 17.86
C ILE A 19 -11.47 -6.90 18.68
N ALA A 20 -10.58 -6.92 19.69
CA ALA A 20 -10.42 -8.05 20.59
C ALA A 20 -11.64 -8.24 21.51
N ASP A 21 -12.17 -7.15 22.08
CA ASP A 21 -13.37 -7.15 22.90
C ASP A 21 -14.61 -7.64 22.13
N ALA A 22 -14.64 -7.40 20.82
CA ALA A 22 -15.67 -7.92 19.91
C ALA A 22 -15.47 -9.42 19.55
N GLY A 23 -14.35 -10.03 19.93
CA GLY A 23 -14.01 -11.42 19.59
C GLY A 23 -13.49 -11.63 18.16
N GLU A 24 -13.23 -10.56 17.42
CA GLU A 24 -12.91 -10.62 15.97
C GLU A 24 -11.41 -10.49 15.67
N LEU A 25 -10.57 -10.38 16.70
CA LEU A 25 -9.17 -10.08 16.49
C LEU A 25 -8.40 -11.19 15.75
N GLU A 26 -8.71 -12.45 16.04
CA GLU A 26 -8.08 -13.58 15.35
C GLU A 26 -8.45 -13.59 13.86
N HIS A 27 -9.73 -13.37 13.54
CA HIS A 27 -10.21 -13.26 12.16
C HIS A 27 -9.61 -12.07 11.41
N ALA A 28 -9.46 -10.92 12.07
CA ALA A 28 -8.79 -9.77 11.48
C ALA A 28 -7.31 -10.07 11.14
N LEU A 29 -6.59 -10.74 12.06
CA LEU A 29 -5.21 -11.16 11.82
C LEU A 29 -5.11 -12.18 10.69
N GLU A 30 -6.03 -13.15 10.63
CA GLU A 30 -6.09 -14.14 9.54
C GLU A 30 -6.33 -13.47 8.19
N ALA A 31 -7.28 -12.53 8.12
CA ALA A 31 -7.58 -11.79 6.89
C ALA A 31 -6.38 -10.97 6.37
N ILE A 32 -5.69 -10.27 7.27
CA ILE A 32 -4.46 -9.53 6.92
C ILE A 32 -3.40 -10.50 6.42
N LYS A 33 -3.17 -11.60 7.18
CA LYS A 33 -2.15 -12.59 6.83
C LYS A 33 -2.43 -13.25 5.47
N TRP A 34 -3.69 -13.54 5.15
CA TRP A 34 -4.07 -14.12 3.86
C TRP A 34 -3.66 -13.21 2.69
N GLY A 35 -3.93 -11.91 2.81
CA GLY A 35 -3.52 -10.91 1.83
C GLY A 35 -2.01 -10.78 1.72
N THR A 36 -1.29 -10.71 2.85
CA THR A 36 0.16 -10.56 2.83
C THR A 36 0.90 -11.83 2.41
N ASP A 37 0.38 -13.02 2.70
CA ASP A 37 0.92 -14.28 2.17
C ASP A 37 0.83 -14.32 0.63
N TYR A 38 -0.25 -13.75 0.06
CA TYR A 38 -0.36 -13.56 -1.39
C TYR A 38 0.68 -12.56 -1.90
N PHE A 39 0.88 -11.41 -1.24
CA PHE A 39 1.88 -10.42 -1.66
C PHE A 39 3.32 -10.96 -1.61
N ILE A 40 3.68 -11.76 -0.61
CA ILE A 40 4.98 -12.43 -0.55
C ILE A 40 5.19 -13.32 -1.78
N LYS A 41 4.17 -14.07 -2.20
CA LYS A 41 4.25 -14.91 -3.41
C LYS A 41 4.28 -14.08 -4.70
N ALA A 42 3.56 -12.96 -4.72
CA ALA A 42 3.51 -12.05 -5.86
C ALA A 42 4.78 -11.21 -6.02
N HIS A 43 5.55 -10.99 -4.96
CA HIS A 43 6.82 -10.29 -4.99
C HIS A 43 7.98 -11.28 -5.19
N THR A 44 8.17 -11.70 -6.45
CA THR A 44 9.08 -12.81 -6.81
C THR A 44 10.56 -12.42 -6.91
N SER A 45 10.86 -11.12 -6.99
CA SER A 45 12.21 -10.55 -7.12
C SER A 45 12.12 -9.05 -6.77
N PRO A 46 13.20 -8.39 -6.29
CA PRO A 46 13.11 -7.02 -5.74
C PRO A 46 12.40 -5.99 -6.63
N ASN A 47 12.52 -6.14 -7.97
CA ASN A 47 11.88 -5.25 -8.95
C ASN A 47 10.81 -5.97 -9.79
N VAL A 48 10.12 -6.98 -9.24
CA VAL A 48 9.07 -7.75 -9.93
C VAL A 48 7.90 -8.03 -8.99
N LEU A 49 6.75 -7.46 -9.30
CA LEU A 49 5.50 -7.66 -8.57
C LEU A 49 4.38 -8.12 -9.50
N TRP A 50 3.77 -9.27 -9.21
CA TRP A 50 2.59 -9.76 -9.90
C TRP A 50 1.34 -9.01 -9.41
N ALA A 51 0.66 -8.36 -10.33
CA ALA A 51 -0.39 -7.38 -10.06
C ALA A 51 -1.80 -7.97 -10.17
N GLU A 52 -1.99 -8.88 -11.12
CA GLU A 52 -3.31 -9.42 -11.47
C GLU A 52 -3.18 -10.87 -11.93
N VAL A 53 -4.21 -11.66 -11.63
CA VAL A 53 -4.32 -13.07 -12.05
C VAL A 53 -5.73 -13.31 -12.58
N GLY A 54 -5.84 -13.47 -13.89
CA GLY A 54 -7.11 -13.46 -14.61
C GLY A 54 -7.18 -12.28 -15.56
N ASP A 55 -8.02 -12.44 -16.59
CA ASP A 55 -8.37 -11.38 -17.52
C ASP A 55 -9.85 -11.02 -17.28
N GLY A 56 -10.13 -9.73 -17.04
CA GLY A 56 -11.46 -9.29 -16.62
C GLY A 56 -12.56 -9.64 -17.64
N ASP A 57 -12.28 -9.59 -18.94
CA ASP A 57 -13.28 -9.89 -19.97
C ASP A 57 -13.67 -11.38 -19.92
N THR A 58 -12.68 -12.28 -19.85
CA THR A 58 -12.94 -13.72 -19.79
C THR A 58 -13.48 -14.18 -18.44
N ASP A 59 -13.06 -13.57 -17.33
CA ASP A 59 -13.53 -13.86 -15.97
C ASP A 59 -15.00 -13.44 -15.82
N HIS A 60 -15.36 -12.20 -16.22
CA HIS A 60 -16.72 -11.68 -16.11
C HIS A 60 -17.72 -12.28 -17.09
N TYR A 61 -17.25 -12.85 -18.22
CA TYR A 61 -18.13 -13.56 -19.14
C TYR A 61 -18.71 -14.85 -18.51
N CYS A 62 -18.05 -15.40 -17.48
CA CYS A 62 -18.41 -16.68 -16.92
C CYS A 62 -19.10 -16.57 -15.56
N TRP A 63 -20.36 -16.99 -15.49
CA TRP A 63 -21.10 -17.09 -14.21
C TRP A 63 -21.07 -18.52 -13.69
N GLN A 64 -20.07 -18.84 -12.86
CA GLN A 64 -19.91 -20.15 -12.25
C GLN A 64 -19.23 -20.04 -10.87
N ARG A 65 -19.20 -21.15 -10.13
CA ARG A 65 -18.44 -21.20 -8.89
C ARG A 65 -16.94 -21.14 -9.19
N PRO A 66 -16.10 -20.48 -8.36
CA PRO A 66 -14.68 -20.33 -8.63
C PRO A 66 -13.94 -21.67 -8.75
N GLU A 67 -14.37 -22.71 -8.03
CA GLU A 67 -13.81 -24.07 -8.12
C GLU A 67 -14.07 -24.79 -9.45
N ASP A 68 -15.05 -24.33 -10.23
CA ASP A 68 -15.42 -24.90 -11.52
C ASP A 68 -14.78 -24.15 -12.70
N MET A 69 -13.92 -23.16 -12.43
CA MET A 69 -13.37 -22.29 -13.48
C MET A 69 -12.40 -22.98 -14.43
N THR A 70 -12.66 -22.84 -15.74
CA THR A 70 -11.79 -23.32 -16.82
C THR A 70 -11.26 -22.22 -17.72
N THR A 71 -11.61 -20.96 -17.47
CA THR A 71 -11.08 -19.80 -18.22
C THR A 71 -9.60 -19.58 -17.89
N SER A 72 -8.88 -18.91 -18.81
CA SER A 72 -7.46 -18.60 -18.58
C SER A 72 -7.31 -17.69 -17.36
N ARG A 73 -6.41 -18.07 -16.45
CA ARG A 73 -6.00 -17.23 -15.31
C ARG A 73 -4.59 -16.67 -15.53
N GLN A 74 -4.38 -16.07 -16.70
CA GLN A 74 -3.10 -15.45 -17.04
C GLN A 74 -2.73 -14.43 -15.97
N ALA A 75 -1.48 -14.49 -15.52
CA ALA A 75 -0.95 -13.54 -14.55
C ALA A 75 -0.22 -12.39 -15.26
N TYR A 76 -0.34 -11.19 -14.71
CA TYR A 76 0.29 -9.96 -15.19
C TYR A 76 1.16 -9.38 -14.09
N LYS A 77 2.27 -8.74 -14.48
CA LYS A 77 3.26 -8.20 -13.56
C LYS A 77 3.71 -6.82 -13.99
N ILE A 78 4.22 -6.08 -13.01
CA ILE A 78 5.06 -4.91 -13.23
C ILE A 78 6.53 -5.28 -12.99
N ASP A 79 7.42 -4.63 -13.73
CA ASP A 79 8.86 -4.78 -13.62
C ASP A 79 9.59 -3.50 -14.05
N GLU A 80 10.93 -3.52 -14.08
CA GLU A 80 11.75 -2.36 -14.46
C GLU A 80 11.42 -1.77 -15.84
N LYS A 81 10.90 -2.58 -16.78
CA LYS A 81 10.55 -2.15 -18.14
C LYS A 81 9.08 -1.73 -18.25
N ASN A 82 8.24 -2.26 -17.37
CA ASN A 82 6.81 -2.01 -17.30
C ASN A 82 6.46 -1.63 -15.85
N PRO A 83 6.78 -0.39 -15.41
CA PRO A 83 6.70 0.01 -14.01
C PRO A 83 5.26 0.20 -13.51
N GLY A 84 5.09 0.24 -12.18
CA GLY A 84 3.82 0.55 -11.51
C GLY A 84 4.03 1.01 -10.07
N SER A 85 4.39 2.28 -9.91
CA SER A 85 4.72 2.92 -8.63
C SER A 85 3.55 2.99 -7.66
N ASP A 86 2.34 3.20 -8.19
CA ASP A 86 1.08 3.16 -7.46
C ASP A 86 0.87 1.78 -6.81
N LEU A 87 0.89 0.73 -7.62
CA LEU A 87 0.71 -0.64 -7.14
C LEU A 87 1.84 -1.08 -6.19
N ALA A 88 3.10 -0.80 -6.55
CA ALA A 88 4.25 -1.13 -5.71
C ALA A 88 4.21 -0.36 -4.39
N GLY A 89 3.88 0.93 -4.43
CA GLY A 89 3.71 1.79 -3.26
C GLY A 89 2.60 1.30 -2.33
N GLU A 90 1.40 1.04 -2.85
CA GLU A 90 0.30 0.54 -2.01
C GLU A 90 0.60 -0.86 -1.43
N THR A 91 1.29 -1.73 -2.17
CA THR A 91 1.70 -3.03 -1.65
C THR A 91 2.78 -2.88 -0.57
N ALA A 92 3.72 -1.95 -0.73
CA ALA A 92 4.70 -1.61 0.29
C ALA A 92 4.02 -1.06 1.56
N ALA A 93 3.04 -0.16 1.41
CA ALA A 93 2.24 0.35 2.53
C ALA A 93 1.51 -0.78 3.27
N ALA A 94 0.84 -1.67 2.54
CA ALA A 94 0.14 -2.81 3.10
C ALA A 94 1.07 -3.72 3.93
N MET A 95 2.24 -4.06 3.38
CA MET A 95 3.21 -4.93 4.05
C MET A 95 3.89 -4.24 5.23
N ALA A 96 4.17 -2.94 5.14
CA ALA A 96 4.70 -2.15 6.26
C ALA A 96 3.69 -2.06 7.41
N ALA A 97 2.43 -1.69 7.13
CA ALA A 97 1.37 -1.65 8.14
C ALA A 97 1.15 -3.03 8.79
N ALA A 98 1.06 -4.10 7.99
CA ALA A 98 0.91 -5.45 8.51
C ALA A 98 2.13 -5.90 9.35
N SER A 99 3.34 -5.44 9.02
CA SER A 99 4.52 -5.72 9.83
C SER A 99 4.39 -5.19 11.27
N ILE A 100 3.72 -4.04 11.45
CA ILE A 100 3.44 -3.47 12.78
C ILE A 100 2.45 -4.37 13.53
N VAL A 101 1.37 -4.79 12.85
CA VAL A 101 0.34 -5.68 13.42
C VAL A 101 0.94 -6.97 13.97
N PHE A 102 1.85 -7.61 13.22
CA PHE A 102 2.46 -8.89 13.61
C PHE A 102 3.72 -8.74 14.48
N LYS A 103 4.19 -7.52 14.77
CA LYS A 103 5.47 -7.27 15.46
C LYS A 103 5.63 -8.02 16.78
N LYS A 104 4.55 -8.14 17.56
CA LYS A 104 4.56 -8.82 18.86
C LYS A 104 4.21 -10.32 18.78
N THR A 105 3.27 -10.67 17.91
CA THR A 105 2.69 -12.03 17.84
C THR A 105 3.48 -12.97 16.91
N ASN A 106 4.11 -12.43 15.87
CA ASN A 106 4.95 -13.18 14.94
C ASN A 106 6.11 -12.30 14.41
N PRO A 107 7.16 -12.07 15.23
CA PRO A 107 8.27 -11.19 14.87
C PRO A 107 9.00 -11.61 13.59
N HIS A 108 9.15 -12.91 13.35
CA HIS A 108 9.81 -13.41 12.14
C HIS A 108 9.02 -13.02 10.87
N TYR A 109 7.70 -13.20 10.89
CA TYR A 109 6.84 -12.80 9.78
C TYR A 109 6.80 -11.27 9.62
N SER A 110 6.75 -10.53 10.73
CA SER A 110 6.85 -9.06 10.72
C SER A 110 8.12 -8.57 10.00
N HIS A 111 9.29 -9.15 10.30
CA HIS A 111 10.54 -8.83 9.60
C HIS A 111 10.51 -9.20 8.11
N LEU A 112 9.92 -10.34 7.76
CA LEU A 112 9.76 -10.74 6.36
C LEU A 112 8.88 -9.74 5.59
N LEU A 113 7.75 -9.33 6.16
CA LEU A 113 6.86 -8.34 5.56
C LEU A 113 7.57 -7.01 5.35
N LEU A 114 8.29 -6.55 6.37
CA LEU A 114 9.02 -5.29 6.30
C LEU A 114 10.12 -5.33 5.24
N HIS A 115 10.82 -6.45 5.06
CA HIS A 115 11.81 -6.62 4.00
C HIS A 115 11.19 -6.41 2.61
N HIS A 116 10.11 -7.12 2.30
CA HIS A 116 9.41 -6.94 1.02
C HIS A 116 8.85 -5.53 0.86
N ALA A 117 8.35 -4.90 1.92
CA ALA A 117 7.85 -3.53 1.88
C ALA A 117 8.94 -2.52 1.46
N GLN A 118 10.15 -2.67 2.00
CA GLN A 118 11.29 -1.81 1.68
C GLN A 118 11.71 -1.97 0.22
N GLU A 119 11.86 -3.21 -0.25
CA GLU A 119 12.19 -3.50 -1.66
C GLU A 119 11.13 -2.96 -2.64
N LEU A 120 9.83 -3.16 -2.34
CA LEU A 120 8.76 -2.67 -3.20
C LEU A 120 8.69 -1.14 -3.25
N PHE A 121 8.95 -0.46 -2.13
CA PHE A 121 9.04 0.99 -2.12
C PHE A 121 10.22 1.49 -2.95
N GLU A 122 11.40 0.88 -2.80
CA GLU A 122 12.58 1.20 -3.61
C GLU A 122 12.33 0.97 -5.11
N PHE A 123 11.69 -0.15 -5.47
CA PHE A 123 11.28 -0.45 -6.84
C PHE A 123 10.32 0.62 -7.38
N GLY A 124 9.26 0.93 -6.64
CA GLY A 124 8.23 1.90 -7.04
C GLY A 124 8.76 3.32 -7.20
N ASP A 125 9.65 3.79 -6.30
CA ASP A 125 10.22 5.13 -6.41
C ASP A 125 11.29 5.23 -7.51
N LYS A 126 12.09 4.18 -7.72
CA LYS A 126 13.17 4.16 -8.71
C LYS A 126 12.65 4.06 -10.15
N TYR A 127 11.65 3.21 -10.39
CA TYR A 127 11.08 2.99 -11.72
C TYR A 127 9.66 3.56 -11.76
N ARG A 128 9.55 4.85 -12.09
CA ARG A 128 8.28 5.57 -11.99
C ARG A 128 7.33 5.32 -13.15
N GLY A 129 6.10 4.97 -12.84
CA GLY A 129 5.01 4.84 -13.81
C GLY A 129 3.70 4.39 -13.16
N LYS A 130 2.59 4.58 -13.88
CA LYS A 130 1.29 4.04 -13.45
C LYS A 130 1.19 2.57 -13.84
N TYR A 131 0.73 1.69 -12.95
CA TYR A 131 0.69 0.25 -13.24
C TYR A 131 -0.26 -0.09 -14.39
N ASP A 132 -1.33 0.70 -14.57
CA ASP A 132 -2.31 0.52 -15.64
C ASP A 132 -1.73 0.89 -17.02
N GLY A 133 -0.70 1.73 -17.06
CA GLY A 133 0.12 1.97 -18.26
C GLY A 133 0.90 0.74 -18.69
N SER A 134 1.30 -0.10 -17.74
CA SER A 134 2.07 -1.34 -17.94
C SER A 134 1.18 -2.55 -18.18
N ILE A 135 0.03 -2.62 -17.51
CA ILE A 135 -0.91 -3.72 -17.57
C ILE A 135 -2.23 -3.21 -18.15
N GLY A 136 -2.33 -3.23 -19.48
CA GLY A 136 -3.48 -2.62 -20.18
C GLY A 136 -4.84 -3.22 -19.81
N VAL A 137 -4.89 -4.48 -19.37
CA VAL A 137 -6.15 -5.19 -19.04
C VAL A 137 -6.85 -4.61 -17.81
N VAL A 138 -6.14 -3.93 -16.91
CA VAL A 138 -6.73 -3.36 -15.68
C VAL A 138 -7.48 -2.04 -15.90
N LYS A 139 -7.22 -1.35 -17.03
CA LYS A 139 -7.67 0.04 -17.25
C LYS A 139 -9.18 0.21 -17.20
N SER A 140 -9.94 -0.81 -17.57
CA SER A 140 -11.40 -0.78 -17.57
C SER A 140 -12.00 -1.06 -16.18
N TYR A 141 -11.18 -1.40 -15.19
CA TYR A 141 -11.62 -1.89 -13.88
C TYR A 141 -11.07 -1.04 -12.74
N TYR A 142 -9.74 -0.95 -12.61
CA TYR A 142 -9.05 -0.23 -11.55
C TYR A 142 -7.95 0.67 -12.13
N ALA A 143 -8.31 1.60 -13.03
CA ALA A 143 -7.37 2.55 -13.60
C ALA A 143 -6.70 3.42 -12.52
N SER A 144 -5.44 3.77 -12.74
CA SER A 144 -4.71 4.72 -11.89
C SER A 144 -5.05 6.14 -12.32
N VAL A 145 -6.08 6.72 -11.72
CA VAL A 145 -6.59 8.04 -12.14
C VAL A 145 -5.77 9.14 -11.48
N SER A 146 -5.62 9.08 -10.16
CA SER A 146 -4.81 9.98 -9.33
C SER A 146 -3.32 10.00 -9.70
N GLY A 147 -2.79 8.86 -10.17
CA GLY A 147 -1.37 8.65 -10.44
C GLY A 147 -0.74 7.76 -9.37
N PHE A 148 0.48 8.09 -8.97
CA PHE A 148 1.25 7.26 -8.02
C PHE A 148 1.91 8.09 -6.90
N MET A 149 1.72 9.41 -6.94
CA MET A 149 2.47 10.33 -6.09
C MET A 149 2.00 10.22 -4.63
N ASP A 150 0.70 10.07 -4.43
CA ASP A 150 0.09 9.83 -3.12
C ASP A 150 0.49 8.47 -2.54
N GLU A 151 0.59 7.41 -3.34
CA GLU A 151 1.04 6.08 -2.90
C GLU A 151 2.49 6.09 -2.45
N LEU A 152 3.36 6.86 -3.10
CA LEU A 152 4.75 6.98 -2.66
C LEU A 152 4.86 7.72 -1.32
N LEU A 153 4.05 8.78 -1.10
CA LEU A 153 4.00 9.44 0.22
C LEU A 153 3.39 8.52 1.29
N TRP A 154 2.33 7.81 0.93
CA TRP A 154 1.61 6.88 1.79
C TRP A 154 2.50 5.71 2.23
N ALA A 155 3.19 5.06 1.30
CA ALA A 155 4.13 3.99 1.57
C ALA A 155 5.30 4.47 2.43
N ALA A 156 5.84 5.66 2.16
CA ALA A 156 6.91 6.23 2.96
C ALA A 156 6.46 6.50 4.41
N LEU A 157 5.25 7.01 4.64
CA LEU A 157 4.72 7.18 6.01
C LEU A 157 4.54 5.84 6.72
N TRP A 158 3.98 4.82 6.06
CA TRP A 158 3.86 3.49 6.68
C TRP A 158 5.20 2.84 6.99
N LEU A 159 6.19 3.00 6.10
CA LEU A 159 7.55 2.54 6.34
C LEU A 159 8.23 3.31 7.46
N TYR A 160 7.94 4.60 7.62
CA TYR A 160 8.38 5.37 8.78
C TYR A 160 7.79 4.78 10.07
N GLU A 161 6.46 4.62 10.15
CA GLU A 161 5.78 4.04 11.31
C GLU A 161 6.29 2.63 11.66
N ALA A 162 6.68 1.83 10.66
CA ALA A 162 7.20 0.50 10.88
C ALA A 162 8.68 0.45 11.33
N THR A 163 9.48 1.49 11.05
CA THR A 163 10.95 1.44 11.17
C THR A 163 11.58 2.53 12.02
N ASP A 164 10.87 3.61 12.33
CA ASP A 164 11.37 4.81 13.00
C ASP A 164 12.56 5.49 12.25
N LYS A 165 12.74 5.21 10.94
CA LYS A 165 13.84 5.78 10.14
C LYS A 165 13.53 7.19 9.64
N GLU A 166 13.63 8.18 10.54
CA GLU A 166 13.38 9.60 10.25
C GLU A 166 14.24 10.14 9.09
N ASP A 167 15.55 9.85 9.11
CA ASP A 167 16.53 10.36 8.13
C ASP A 167 16.31 9.84 6.70
N TYR A 168 15.40 8.88 6.52
CA TYR A 168 15.09 8.29 5.22
C TYR A 168 13.63 8.50 4.83
N TYR A 169 12.68 7.82 5.50
CA TYR A 169 11.28 7.82 5.06
C TYR A 169 10.55 9.11 5.39
N LEU A 170 10.66 9.60 6.63
CA LEU A 170 10.04 10.87 7.00
C LEU A 170 10.66 12.03 6.20
N LYS A 171 11.99 12.03 6.03
CA LYS A 171 12.69 12.98 5.18
C LYS A 171 12.26 12.89 3.70
N TYR A 172 11.98 11.69 3.18
CA TYR A 172 11.42 11.51 1.84
C TYR A 172 10.08 12.22 1.72
N VAL A 173 9.15 11.97 2.66
CA VAL A 173 7.83 12.61 2.70
C VAL A 173 7.99 14.13 2.73
N ILE A 174 8.84 14.65 3.62
CA ILE A 174 9.10 16.11 3.73
C ILE A 174 9.58 16.71 2.42
N ASN A 175 10.53 16.06 1.74
CA ASN A 175 11.12 16.57 0.52
C ASN A 175 10.21 16.45 -0.71
N LYS A 176 9.29 15.48 -0.71
CA LYS A 176 8.42 15.17 -1.87
C LYS A 176 7.02 15.76 -1.73
N ALA A 177 6.52 15.90 -0.51
CA ALA A 177 5.27 16.53 -0.11
C ALA A 177 4.82 17.66 -1.05
N HIS A 178 5.65 18.69 -1.22
CA HIS A 178 5.30 19.85 -2.04
C HIS A 178 5.20 19.55 -3.54
N CYS A 179 6.12 18.76 -4.10
CA CYS A 179 6.13 18.49 -5.54
C CYS A 179 5.16 17.38 -5.97
N PHE A 180 4.79 16.50 -5.03
CA PHE A 180 3.77 15.47 -5.25
C PHE A 180 2.36 16.04 -5.03
N GLY A 181 2.23 17.13 -4.28
CA GLY A 181 0.97 17.87 -4.14
C GLY A 181 -0.02 17.14 -3.23
N GLY A 182 -1.30 17.53 -3.30
CA GLY A 182 -2.42 16.84 -2.65
C GLY A 182 -2.49 16.97 -1.11
N ILE A 183 -1.40 17.34 -0.45
CA ILE A 183 -1.34 17.44 1.01
C ILE A 183 -1.70 18.82 1.57
N GLY A 184 -1.67 19.88 0.75
CA GLY A 184 -1.85 21.27 1.19
C GLY A 184 -3.27 21.83 1.03
N TRP A 185 -4.23 21.02 0.61
CA TRP A 185 -5.62 21.44 0.41
C TRP A 185 -6.58 20.36 0.90
N ALA A 186 -7.85 20.75 1.09
CA ALA A 186 -8.90 19.82 1.49
C ALA A 186 -9.07 18.73 0.42
N ILE A 187 -9.01 17.47 0.86
CA ILE A 187 -9.23 16.29 0.02
C ILE A 187 -10.61 15.71 0.34
N SER A 188 -11.44 15.54 -0.68
CA SER A 188 -12.81 15.03 -0.55
C SER A 188 -12.92 13.51 -0.70
N GLU A 189 -11.82 12.82 -1.00
CA GLU A 189 -11.80 11.40 -1.29
C GLU A 189 -10.64 10.68 -0.59
N PHE A 190 -10.96 9.52 -0.01
CA PHE A 190 -9.98 8.55 0.42
C PHE A 190 -10.42 7.18 -0.08
N SER A 191 -9.64 6.58 -0.97
CA SER A 191 -10.04 5.39 -1.71
C SER A 191 -8.84 4.56 -2.14
N TRP A 192 -9.13 3.46 -2.84
CA TRP A 192 -8.09 2.62 -3.45
C TRP A 192 -7.24 3.36 -4.48
N ASP A 193 -7.72 4.48 -5.04
CA ASP A 193 -7.00 5.32 -6.01
C ASP A 193 -6.38 6.55 -5.34
N VAL A 194 -7.02 7.19 -4.34
CA VAL A 194 -6.57 8.45 -3.74
C VAL A 194 -6.20 8.32 -2.25
N LYS A 195 -4.93 8.58 -1.88
CA LYS A 195 -4.39 8.35 -0.52
C LYS A 195 -4.09 9.64 0.25
N TYR A 196 -4.20 10.81 -0.38
CA TYR A 196 -3.79 12.09 0.23
C TYR A 196 -4.44 12.39 1.59
N ALA A 197 -5.72 12.10 1.77
CA ALA A 197 -6.37 12.28 3.07
C ALA A 197 -5.76 11.37 4.16
N GLY A 198 -5.43 10.13 3.83
CA GLY A 198 -4.71 9.22 4.71
C GLY A 198 -3.30 9.72 5.03
N VAL A 199 -2.58 10.24 4.03
CA VAL A 199 -1.25 10.86 4.19
C VAL A 199 -1.32 12.05 5.16
N GLN A 200 -2.29 12.95 5.00
CA GLN A 200 -2.49 14.10 5.90
C GLN A 200 -2.74 13.65 7.35
N VAL A 201 -3.59 12.64 7.53
CA VAL A 201 -3.94 12.10 8.85
C VAL A 201 -2.73 11.43 9.51
N LEU A 202 -2.04 10.51 8.82
CA LEU A 202 -0.82 9.88 9.36
C LEU A 202 0.25 10.91 9.70
N ALA A 203 0.50 11.86 8.79
CA ALA A 203 1.49 12.89 9.01
C ALA A 203 1.20 13.78 10.23
N SER A 204 -0.09 13.99 10.55
CA SER A 204 -0.49 14.73 11.75
C SER A 204 -0.20 14.00 13.07
N MET A 205 -0.01 12.67 13.03
CA MET A 205 0.28 11.83 14.19
C MET A 205 1.78 11.68 14.47
N VAL A 206 2.63 12.05 13.51
CA VAL A 206 4.09 11.94 13.63
C VAL A 206 4.58 12.89 14.74
N ASN A 207 4.98 12.31 15.87
CA ASN A 207 5.56 13.04 17.00
C ASN A 207 7.09 13.13 16.89
N SER A 208 7.61 13.89 15.91
CA SER A 208 9.05 14.20 15.83
C SER A 208 9.32 15.67 16.21
N LEU A 209 10.49 15.98 16.77
CA LEU A 209 10.91 17.36 17.12
C LEU A 209 10.98 18.32 15.89
N ILE A 210 10.87 17.79 14.67
CA ILE A 210 10.86 18.52 13.39
C ILE A 210 9.44 19.05 13.04
N THR A 211 8.41 18.64 13.80
CA THR A 211 6.99 19.02 13.61
C THR A 211 6.72 20.52 13.55
N PHE A 212 7.56 21.37 14.14
CA PHE A 212 7.34 22.83 14.10
C PHE A 212 7.41 23.44 12.69
N ASN A 213 8.16 22.85 11.76
CA ASN A 213 8.18 23.28 10.36
C ASN A 213 7.22 22.49 9.47
N PHE A 214 6.86 21.26 9.84
CA PHE A 214 5.99 20.41 9.03
C PHE A 214 4.51 20.86 9.10
N PHE A 215 4.04 21.21 10.30
CA PHE A 215 2.70 21.79 10.48
C PHE A 215 2.55 23.15 9.79
N PHE A 216 3.63 23.94 9.71
CA PHE A 216 3.59 25.23 9.01
C PHE A 216 3.43 25.11 7.49
N LEU A 217 3.91 24.01 6.88
CA LEU A 217 3.73 23.75 5.44
C LEU A 217 2.36 23.17 5.08
N LEU A 218 1.72 22.42 5.98
CA LEU A 218 0.43 21.76 5.74
C LEU A 218 -0.79 22.68 5.96
N PHE A 219 -0.67 23.70 6.82
CA PHE A 219 -1.81 24.50 7.26
C PHE A 219 -1.81 25.98 6.81
N TYR A 220 -0.79 26.42 6.05
CA TYR A 220 -0.73 27.76 5.48
C TYR A 220 -0.48 27.72 3.96
N VAL A 221 -1.49 27.27 3.20
CA VAL A 221 -1.77 27.70 1.82
C VAL A 221 -3.27 27.91 1.69
#